data_AF-A0A8T0GKX6-F1
#
_entry.id   AF-A0A8T0GKX6-F1
#
_cell.length_a   1.000
_cell.length_b   1.000
_cell.length_c   1.000
_cell.angle_alpha   90.00
_cell.angle_beta   90.00
_cell.angle_gamma   90.00
#
_symmetry.space_group_name_H-M   'P 1'
#
loop_
_entity.id
_entity.type
_entity.pdbx_description
1 polymer ?
#
loop_
_entity_poly.entity_id
_entity_poly.type
_entity_poly.pdbx_seq_one_letter_code
_entity_poly.pdbx_strand_id
1 'polypeptide(L)'
;MGRLFESFSVLLCALALALSSPAALTEADRGADPPADNVAVQWNQLYSVLACAQLSQVGLPIEPNIIFSQLHLAQWHALLALKNTGACTTQEVVVAYASHKILSNYFPFGQVLVIDPLLNAQLKKLRVSDEEDKLGRQLGEAVALDLIAKRVTARESALRALKKALDAEAYAPRPGVYRYLNNTPAGRDDATFWFYNIPIARPFVIPEPSMFIKAFLSDLKPPKVPSDQWDIEYEKVKDLGRADWSGRTREMNDTANQSCLKLNNVACFPEETWSAVARATLPRGTSLFDTVTLFAKLSVAMHDTLIVLFTLQYGFWFWRPEMAFKAGDPRHAPIPTWTPYLQTVPHPEYPSGSVSSYAAAATILEDLIGKNVPFTIQGGGVFGPGCPAQGPIPGLNFTSFRDLVRYTQQSRVFAGQHFNKSVVDAVKVGDSVADYVQANWALETPSGVLPNPAYLKVFAELPRVQTDFDPIKLVF
;
A
#
# COMPACT_ATOMS: atom_id res chain seq x y z
N MET A 1 -30.11 -1.60 15.39
CA MET A 1 -29.87 -3.01 15.76
C MET A 1 -29.27 -3.85 14.62
N GLY A 2 -29.69 -3.72 13.36
CA GLY A 2 -29.12 -4.51 12.24
C GLY A 2 -27.61 -4.36 12.00
N ARG A 3 -27.06 -3.15 12.06
CA ARG A 3 -25.61 -2.91 11.86
C ARG A 3 -24.70 -3.57 12.91
N LEU A 4 -25.16 -3.72 14.16
CA LEU A 4 -24.38 -4.36 15.25
C LEU A 4 -24.28 -5.89 15.08
N PHE A 5 -25.28 -6.53 14.48
CA PHE A 5 -25.28 -7.97 14.22
C PHE A 5 -24.40 -8.34 13.00
N GLU A 6 -24.33 -7.47 11.99
CA GLU A 6 -23.36 -7.60 10.89
C GLU A 6 -21.91 -7.39 11.41
N SER A 7 -21.69 -6.42 12.30
CA SER A 7 -20.38 -6.17 12.93
C SER A 7 -19.85 -7.36 13.72
N PHE A 8 -20.69 -8.08 14.47
CA PHE A 8 -20.28 -9.28 15.19
C PHE A 8 -19.99 -10.45 14.23
N SER A 9 -20.78 -10.59 13.16
CA SER A 9 -20.68 -11.72 12.23
C SER A 9 -19.41 -11.66 11.36
N VAL A 10 -18.99 -10.48 10.92
CA VAL A 10 -17.73 -10.29 10.16
C VAL A 10 -16.51 -10.61 11.03
N LEU A 11 -16.53 -10.19 12.30
CA LEU A 11 -15.43 -10.45 13.24
C LEU A 11 -15.35 -11.93 13.66
N LEU A 12 -16.49 -12.61 13.79
CA LEU A 12 -16.58 -14.05 14.05
C LEU A 12 -16.08 -14.89 12.85
N CYS A 13 -16.35 -14.47 11.61
CA CYS A 13 -15.79 -15.09 10.41
C CYS A 13 -14.27 -14.89 10.30
N ALA A 14 -13.78 -13.70 10.65
CA ALA A 14 -12.35 -13.41 10.75
C ALA A 14 -11.65 -14.25 11.83
N LEU A 15 -12.32 -14.50 12.97
CA LEU A 15 -11.85 -15.41 14.02
C LEU A 15 -11.66 -16.84 13.50
N ALA A 16 -12.62 -17.35 12.70
CA ALA A 16 -12.55 -18.69 12.13
C ALA A 16 -11.41 -18.83 11.12
N LEU A 17 -11.12 -17.78 10.34
CA LEU A 17 -10.06 -17.76 9.32
C LEU A 17 -8.66 -17.56 9.90
N ALA A 18 -8.51 -16.77 10.98
CA ALA A 18 -7.24 -16.60 11.67
C ALA A 18 -6.82 -17.84 12.50
N LEU A 19 -7.79 -18.67 12.89
CA LEU A 19 -7.58 -19.90 13.68
C LEU A 19 -7.71 -21.19 12.85
N SER A 20 -8.16 -21.12 11.60
CA SER A 20 -8.21 -22.27 10.71
C SER A 20 -6.84 -22.51 10.06
N SER A 21 -6.32 -23.74 10.22
CA SER A 21 -5.34 -24.33 9.30
C SER A 21 -5.73 -24.10 7.82
N PRO A 22 -4.76 -24.05 6.89
CA PRO A 22 -5.02 -23.71 5.49
C PRO A 22 -6.18 -24.53 4.92
N ALA A 23 -7.09 -23.84 4.23
CA ALA A 23 -8.23 -24.44 3.55
C ALA A 23 -7.78 -25.65 2.73
N ALA A 24 -8.55 -26.73 2.79
CA ALA A 24 -8.26 -27.97 2.09
C ALA A 24 -8.04 -27.70 0.59
N LEU A 25 -6.81 -27.92 0.16
CA LEU A 25 -6.34 -27.74 -1.21
C LEU A 25 -7.08 -28.71 -2.14
N THR A 26 -7.50 -28.21 -3.30
CA THR A 26 -8.12 -29.04 -4.34
C THR A 26 -7.07 -29.91 -5.05
N GLU A 27 -7.50 -30.96 -5.74
CA GLU A 27 -6.62 -31.97 -6.36
C GLU A 27 -5.54 -31.44 -7.33
N ALA A 28 -5.65 -30.19 -7.78
CA ALA A 28 -4.66 -29.51 -8.62
C ALA A 28 -3.39 -29.03 -7.87
N ASP A 29 -3.40 -28.96 -6.54
CA ASP A 29 -2.30 -28.41 -5.72
C ASP A 29 -1.26 -29.46 -5.27
N ARG A 30 -1.40 -30.73 -5.65
CA ARG A 30 -0.55 -31.83 -5.12
C ARG A 30 0.91 -31.85 -5.61
N GLY A 31 1.37 -30.82 -6.34
CA GLY A 31 2.72 -30.77 -6.92
C GLY A 31 3.65 -29.69 -6.37
N ALA A 32 3.14 -28.69 -5.65
CA ALA A 32 3.94 -27.58 -5.13
C ALA A 32 4.01 -27.64 -3.59
N ASP A 33 5.21 -27.44 -3.03
CA ASP A 33 5.36 -27.25 -1.60
C ASP A 33 4.53 -26.04 -1.13
N PRO A 34 3.82 -26.12 0.02
CA PRO A 34 3.07 -24.97 0.53
C PRO A 34 4.02 -23.80 0.83
N PRO A 35 3.59 -22.54 0.66
CA PRO A 35 4.41 -21.37 0.97
C PRO A 35 4.87 -21.32 2.43
N ALA A 36 5.86 -20.47 2.73
CA ALA A 36 6.33 -20.28 4.09
C ALA A 36 5.19 -19.77 5.01
N ASP A 37 5.08 -20.35 6.21
CA ASP A 37 4.10 -19.97 7.24
C ASP A 37 4.80 -19.77 8.60
N ASN A 38 5.54 -18.67 8.71
CA ASN A 38 6.18 -18.25 9.94
C ASN A 38 5.41 -17.10 10.61
N VAL A 39 5.84 -16.67 11.80
CA VAL A 39 5.12 -15.65 12.57
C VAL A 39 4.93 -14.34 11.79
N ALA A 40 5.89 -13.92 10.96
CA ALA A 40 5.77 -12.69 10.18
C ALA A 40 4.66 -12.78 9.12
N VAL A 41 4.53 -13.93 8.45
CA VAL A 41 3.43 -14.23 7.52
C VAL A 41 2.07 -14.17 8.22
N GLN A 42 1.98 -14.74 9.43
CA GLN A 42 0.74 -14.76 10.22
C GLN A 42 0.32 -13.34 10.65
N TRP A 43 1.27 -12.52 11.10
CA TRP A 43 1.00 -11.12 11.45
C TRP A 43 0.66 -10.26 10.22
N ASN A 44 1.30 -10.50 9.08
CA ASN A 44 0.94 -9.87 7.80
C ASN A 44 -0.49 -10.26 7.36
N GLN A 45 -0.87 -11.53 7.51
CA GLN A 45 -2.24 -12.00 7.24
C GLN A 45 -3.26 -11.35 8.18
N LEU A 46 -2.93 -11.20 9.47
CA LEU A 46 -3.82 -10.52 10.43
C LEU A 46 -3.98 -9.03 10.09
N TYR A 47 -2.90 -8.35 9.68
CA TYR A 47 -2.98 -6.98 9.18
C TYR A 47 -3.98 -6.85 8.03
N SER A 48 -3.92 -7.73 7.02
CA SER A 48 -4.86 -7.73 5.90
C SER A 48 -6.32 -7.82 6.34
N VAL A 49 -6.60 -8.65 7.37
CA VAL A 49 -7.94 -8.81 7.94
C VAL A 49 -8.39 -7.54 8.67
N LEU A 50 -7.53 -6.94 9.48
CA LEU A 50 -7.83 -5.74 10.26
C LEU A 50 -8.00 -4.49 9.38
N ALA A 51 -7.11 -4.30 8.41
CA ALA A 51 -7.15 -3.20 7.46
C ALA A 51 -8.47 -3.21 6.68
N CYS A 52 -8.88 -4.38 6.20
CA CYS A 52 -10.15 -4.55 5.54
C CYS A 52 -11.37 -4.28 6.45
N ALA A 53 -11.36 -4.77 7.70
CA ALA A 53 -12.46 -4.51 8.64
C ALA A 53 -12.64 -3.00 8.88
N GLN A 54 -11.54 -2.27 9.09
CA GLN A 54 -11.58 -0.82 9.32
C GLN A 54 -12.12 -0.04 8.12
N LEU A 55 -11.73 -0.45 6.92
CA LEU A 55 -12.19 0.15 5.66
C LEU A 55 -13.72 0.12 5.53
N SER A 56 -14.31 -1.02 5.85
CA SER A 56 -15.75 -1.22 5.73
C SER A 56 -16.60 -0.43 6.74
N GLN A 57 -16.00 0.06 7.83
CA GLN A 57 -16.74 0.58 8.98
C GLN A 57 -16.65 2.09 9.20
N VAL A 58 -15.49 2.71 8.96
CA VAL A 58 -15.23 4.08 9.45
C VAL A 58 -14.57 5.03 8.45
N GLY A 59 -14.16 4.54 7.27
CA GLY A 59 -13.19 5.25 6.45
C GLY A 59 -11.85 5.37 7.19
N LEU A 60 -10.77 5.74 6.49
CA LEU A 60 -9.44 5.73 7.09
C LEU A 60 -9.03 7.11 7.59
N PRO A 61 -8.86 7.31 8.92
CA PRO A 61 -8.19 8.49 9.46
C PRO A 61 -6.66 8.42 9.30
N ILE A 62 -6.10 7.25 8.97
CA ILE A 62 -4.67 6.97 8.82
C ILE A 62 -4.44 6.12 7.57
N GLU A 63 -3.46 6.50 6.76
CA GLU A 63 -3.11 5.80 5.51
C GLU A 63 -2.60 4.37 5.78
N PRO A 64 -3.22 3.31 5.20
CA PRO A 64 -2.87 1.92 5.47
C PRO A 64 -1.42 1.60 5.08
N ASN A 65 -0.93 2.20 4.00
CA ASN A 65 0.47 2.09 3.56
C ASN A 65 1.49 2.46 4.66
N ILE A 66 1.18 3.41 5.53
CA ILE A 66 2.05 3.77 6.66
C ILE A 66 2.02 2.69 7.75
N ILE A 67 0.84 2.15 8.03
CA ILE A 67 0.68 1.07 9.03
C ILE A 67 1.40 -0.19 8.52
N PHE A 68 1.27 -0.49 7.23
CA PHE A 68 1.95 -1.58 6.54
C PHE A 68 3.49 -1.46 6.67
N SER A 69 4.02 -0.27 6.39
CA SER A 69 5.46 0.01 6.52
C SER A 69 5.95 -0.09 7.97
N GLN A 70 5.21 0.47 8.92
CA GLN A 70 5.59 0.42 10.33
C GLN A 70 5.52 -0.99 10.91
N LEU A 71 4.54 -1.81 10.51
CA LEU A 71 4.45 -3.20 10.92
C LEU A 71 5.74 -3.95 10.55
N HIS A 72 6.13 -3.87 9.29
CA HIS A 72 7.25 -4.66 8.78
C HIS A 72 8.61 -4.08 9.16
N LEU A 73 8.74 -2.76 9.27
CA LEU A 73 9.93 -2.15 9.85
C LEU A 73 10.09 -2.48 11.33
N ALA A 74 9.01 -2.52 12.12
CA ALA A 74 9.09 -2.89 13.53
C ALA A 74 9.58 -4.33 13.69
N GLN A 75 9.06 -5.27 12.88
CA GLN A 75 9.54 -6.65 12.86
C GLN A 75 11.04 -6.71 12.52
N TRP A 76 11.48 -5.97 11.50
CA TRP A 76 12.88 -5.98 11.05
C TRP A 76 13.81 -5.35 12.10
N HIS A 77 13.43 -4.22 12.67
CA HIS A 77 14.17 -3.54 13.75
C HIS A 77 14.27 -4.40 15.00
N ALA A 78 13.22 -5.14 15.34
CA ALA A 78 13.21 -6.06 16.48
C ALA A 78 14.25 -7.17 16.30
N LEU A 79 14.38 -7.74 15.09
CA LEU A 79 15.40 -8.75 14.79
C LEU A 79 16.81 -8.19 14.83
N LEU A 80 17.02 -6.96 14.35
CA LEU A 80 18.32 -6.29 14.46
C LEU A 80 18.69 -5.99 15.91
N ALA A 81 17.72 -5.52 16.71
CA ALA A 81 17.91 -5.27 18.13
C ALA A 81 18.26 -6.56 18.87
N LEU A 82 17.52 -7.65 18.61
CA LEU A 82 17.80 -8.98 19.18
C LEU A 82 19.22 -9.47 18.84
N LYS A 83 19.65 -9.31 17.59
CA LYS A 83 21.01 -9.70 17.18
C LYS A 83 22.10 -9.00 18.00
N ASN A 84 21.86 -7.75 18.41
CA ASN A 84 22.82 -6.95 19.18
C ASN A 84 22.86 -7.28 20.68
N THR A 85 21.87 -7.99 21.22
CA THR A 85 21.89 -8.40 22.64
C THR A 85 22.77 -9.63 22.89
N GLY A 86 23.08 -10.40 21.84
CA GLY A 86 23.74 -11.71 21.96
C GLY A 86 22.90 -12.77 22.68
N ALA A 87 21.62 -12.48 22.96
CA ALA A 87 20.71 -13.40 23.63
C ALA A 87 20.22 -14.50 22.68
N CYS A 88 19.99 -15.70 23.23
CA CYS A 88 19.48 -16.87 22.51
C CYS A 88 17.94 -17.00 22.58
N THR A 89 17.21 -15.89 22.68
CA THR A 89 15.74 -15.89 22.56
C THR A 89 15.29 -16.24 21.14
N THR A 90 14.12 -16.86 21.01
CA THR A 90 13.50 -17.13 19.71
C THR A 90 13.16 -15.84 18.95
N GLN A 91 13.65 -15.73 17.70
CA GLN A 91 13.40 -14.60 16.80
C GLN A 91 11.90 -14.34 16.60
N GLU A 92 11.11 -15.39 16.70
CA GLU A 92 9.66 -15.39 16.58
C GLU A 92 8.99 -14.50 17.64
N VAL A 93 9.52 -14.50 18.87
CA VAL A 93 8.91 -13.77 20.00
C VAL A 93 9.07 -12.27 19.81
N VAL A 94 10.26 -11.79 19.45
CA VAL A 94 10.48 -10.35 19.22
C VAL A 94 9.66 -9.82 18.04
N VAL A 95 9.51 -10.63 16.98
CA VAL A 95 8.66 -10.32 15.83
C VAL A 95 7.19 -10.27 16.24
N ALA A 96 6.74 -11.20 17.09
CA ALA A 96 5.36 -11.24 17.56
C ALA A 96 5.00 -10.02 18.41
N TYR A 97 5.86 -9.62 19.36
CA TYR A 97 5.63 -8.43 20.17
C TYR A 97 5.69 -7.12 19.38
N ALA A 98 6.63 -6.99 18.43
CA ALA A 98 6.67 -5.83 17.55
C ALA A 98 5.38 -5.69 16.73
N SER A 99 4.91 -6.81 16.18
CA SER A 99 3.68 -6.86 15.39
C SER A 99 2.46 -6.54 16.23
N HIS A 100 2.34 -7.18 17.38
CA HIS A 100 1.27 -6.96 18.36
C HIS A 100 1.17 -5.47 18.73
N LYS A 101 2.30 -4.83 19.01
CA LYS A 101 2.32 -3.43 19.44
C LYS A 101 1.88 -2.46 18.33
N ILE A 102 2.34 -2.67 17.10
CA ILE A 102 1.88 -1.87 15.95
C ILE A 102 0.38 -2.07 15.73
N LEU A 103 -0.09 -3.31 15.66
CA LEU A 103 -1.49 -3.58 15.33
C LEU A 103 -2.44 -3.16 16.45
N SER A 104 -2.09 -3.36 17.72
CA SER A 104 -2.93 -2.91 18.84
C SER A 104 -3.05 -1.39 18.92
N ASN A 105 -1.99 -0.65 18.53
CA ASN A 105 -2.02 0.81 18.44
C ASN A 105 -2.98 1.31 17.35
N TYR A 106 -2.93 0.71 16.16
CA TYR A 106 -3.71 1.18 15.00
C TYR A 106 -5.12 0.58 14.90
N PHE A 107 -5.30 -0.62 15.46
CA PHE A 107 -6.55 -1.37 15.44
C PHE A 107 -6.99 -1.76 16.87
N PRO A 108 -7.20 -0.77 17.77
CA PRO A 108 -7.56 -1.06 19.16
C PRO A 108 -8.87 -1.86 19.28
N PHE A 109 -9.78 -1.72 18.31
CA PHE A 109 -11.01 -2.51 18.23
C PHE A 109 -10.76 -4.01 18.00
N GLY A 110 -9.64 -4.38 17.37
CA GLY A 110 -9.23 -5.76 17.12
C GLY A 110 -8.38 -6.35 18.24
N GLN A 111 -8.00 -5.56 19.25
CA GLN A 111 -7.00 -5.94 20.25
C GLN A 111 -7.40 -7.22 21.00
N VAL A 112 -8.52 -7.17 21.73
CA VAL A 112 -9.00 -8.29 22.56
C VAL A 112 -9.49 -9.47 21.71
N LEU A 113 -9.92 -9.21 20.48
CA LEU A 113 -10.69 -10.17 19.68
C LEU A 113 -9.79 -11.03 18.79
N VAL A 114 -8.71 -10.47 18.23
CA VAL A 114 -7.85 -11.20 17.28
C VAL A 114 -6.35 -10.95 17.48
N ILE A 115 -5.94 -9.78 17.96
CA ILE A 115 -4.50 -9.46 18.13
C ILE A 115 -3.91 -10.13 19.39
N ASP A 116 -4.52 -9.96 20.57
CA ASP A 116 -4.07 -10.61 21.80
C ASP A 116 -4.17 -12.16 21.70
N PRO A 117 -5.26 -12.74 21.15
CA PRO A 117 -5.33 -14.18 20.94
C PRO A 117 -4.24 -14.75 20.03
N LEU A 118 -3.87 -14.05 18.93
CA LEU A 118 -2.80 -14.51 18.05
C LEU A 118 -1.45 -14.53 18.78
N LEU A 119 -1.11 -13.45 19.50
CA LEU A 119 0.11 -13.39 20.31
C LEU A 119 0.13 -14.54 21.33
N ASN A 120 -0.92 -14.69 22.12
CA ASN A 120 -1.01 -15.71 23.16
C ASN A 120 -0.88 -17.14 22.58
N ALA A 121 -1.49 -17.40 21.42
CA ALA A 121 -1.38 -18.69 20.74
C ALA A 121 0.05 -18.97 20.25
N GLN A 122 0.73 -17.96 19.68
CA GLN A 122 2.12 -18.09 19.23
C GLN A 122 3.07 -18.33 20.41
N LEU A 123 2.99 -17.54 21.48
CA LEU A 123 3.83 -17.71 22.67
C LEU A 123 3.64 -19.10 23.30
N LYS A 124 2.39 -19.56 23.41
CA LYS A 124 2.08 -20.91 23.91
C LYS A 124 2.66 -22.01 23.01
N LYS A 125 2.57 -21.86 21.69
CA LYS A 125 3.11 -22.82 20.71
C LYS A 125 4.63 -22.92 20.79
N LEU A 126 5.31 -21.79 20.98
CA LEU A 126 6.76 -21.69 21.07
C LEU A 126 7.32 -22.19 22.40
N ARG A 127 6.48 -22.37 23.43
CA ARG A 127 6.89 -22.77 24.79
C ARG A 127 7.92 -21.80 25.39
N VAL A 128 7.68 -20.51 25.17
CA VAL A 128 8.56 -19.39 25.57
C VAL A 128 8.77 -19.40 27.09
N SER A 129 10.01 -19.21 27.54
CA SER A 129 10.32 -19.02 28.96
C SER A 129 9.98 -17.59 29.43
N ASP A 130 9.83 -17.38 30.74
CA ASP A 130 9.56 -16.04 31.29
C ASP A 130 10.65 -15.02 30.91
N GLU A 131 11.90 -15.46 30.75
CA GLU A 131 13.03 -14.63 30.35
C GLU A 131 12.94 -14.22 28.89
N GLU A 132 12.59 -15.17 28.01
CA GLU A 132 12.39 -14.93 26.59
C GLU A 132 11.17 -14.04 26.33
N ASP A 133 10.08 -14.26 27.06
CA ASP A 133 8.85 -13.48 26.98
C ASP A 133 9.11 -12.01 27.32
N LYS A 134 9.76 -11.79 28.47
CA LYS A 134 10.12 -10.46 28.95
C LYS A 134 11.06 -9.73 28.01
N LEU A 135 12.14 -10.37 27.56
CA LEU A 135 13.10 -9.75 26.63
C LEU A 135 12.42 -9.47 25.29
N GLY A 136 11.66 -10.43 24.79
CA GLY A 136 10.89 -10.35 23.57
C GLY A 136 9.96 -9.13 23.54
N ARG A 137 9.20 -8.97 24.63
CA ARG A 137 8.30 -7.84 24.85
C ARG A 137 9.04 -6.52 24.91
N GLN A 138 10.12 -6.44 25.69
CA GLN A 138 10.91 -5.20 25.83
C GLN A 138 11.46 -4.72 24.48
N LEU A 139 12.05 -5.63 23.69
CA LEU A 139 12.60 -5.30 22.37
C LEU A 139 11.49 -4.94 21.38
N GLY A 140 10.49 -5.83 21.23
CA GLY A 140 9.45 -5.70 20.23
C GLY A 140 8.56 -4.47 20.46
N GLU A 141 8.11 -4.23 21.69
CA GLU A 141 7.26 -3.06 21.98
C GLU A 141 8.03 -1.76 21.83
N ALA A 142 9.30 -1.71 22.24
CA ALA A 142 10.07 -0.48 22.18
C ALA A 142 10.30 -0.03 20.73
N VAL A 143 10.74 -0.94 19.83
CA VAL A 143 10.96 -0.59 18.41
C VAL A 143 9.67 -0.14 17.74
N ALA A 144 8.55 -0.78 18.07
CA ALA A 144 7.25 -0.39 17.56
C ALA A 144 6.84 1.00 18.04
N LEU A 145 7.04 1.31 19.33
CA LEU A 145 6.73 2.62 19.90
C LEU A 145 7.59 3.75 19.31
N ASP A 146 8.88 3.50 19.08
CA ASP A 146 9.78 4.47 18.43
C ASP A 146 9.31 4.81 16.99
N LEU A 147 8.96 3.80 16.20
CA LEU A 147 8.42 3.99 14.85
C LEU A 147 7.09 4.74 14.85
N ILE A 148 6.20 4.42 15.80
CA ILE A 148 4.92 5.15 15.96
C ILE A 148 5.20 6.62 16.31
N ALA A 149 6.13 6.89 17.23
CA ALA A 149 6.45 8.24 17.69
C ALA A 149 7.13 9.11 16.61
N LYS A 150 7.96 8.51 15.75
CA LYS A 150 8.64 9.20 14.63
C LYS A 150 7.71 9.62 13.49
N ARG A 151 6.42 9.28 13.56
CA ARG A 151 5.45 9.69 12.56
C ARG A 151 5.24 11.21 12.59
N VAL A 152 5.69 11.90 11.56
CA VAL A 152 5.30 13.30 11.31
C VAL A 152 3.92 13.29 10.64
N THR A 153 2.89 13.77 11.34
CA THR A 153 1.59 14.05 10.71
C THR A 153 1.56 15.50 10.25
N ALA A 154 1.86 15.75 8.97
CA ALA A 154 1.63 17.06 8.41
C ALA A 154 0.11 17.24 8.18
N ARG A 155 -0.52 18.09 8.99
CA ARG A 155 -1.97 18.36 8.99
C ARG A 155 -2.32 19.73 8.39
N GLU A 156 -3.47 19.77 7.72
CA GLU A 156 -4.28 20.90 7.20
C GLU A 156 -3.65 21.99 6.30
N SER A 157 -2.40 22.39 6.48
CA SER A 157 -1.79 23.48 5.71
C SER A 157 -1.73 23.17 4.20
N ALA A 158 -1.50 21.90 3.85
CA ALA A 158 -1.46 21.44 2.48
C ALA A 158 -2.82 21.50 1.76
N LEU A 159 -3.92 21.17 2.44
CA LEU A 159 -5.26 21.22 1.83
C LEU A 159 -5.67 22.66 1.49
N ARG A 160 -5.36 23.61 2.39
CA ARG A 160 -5.62 25.04 2.13
C ARG A 160 -4.80 25.57 0.97
N ALA A 161 -3.51 25.25 0.92
CA ALA A 161 -2.64 25.61 -0.20
C ALA A 161 -3.13 25.02 -1.52
N LEU A 162 -3.57 23.77 -1.49
CA LEU A 162 -4.14 23.06 -2.63
C LEU A 162 -5.43 23.72 -3.14
N LYS A 163 -6.41 23.96 -2.26
CA LYS A 163 -7.68 24.61 -2.66
C LYS A 163 -7.41 26.01 -3.24
N LYS A 164 -6.53 26.79 -2.60
CA LYS A 164 -6.10 28.10 -3.11
C LYS A 164 -5.51 28.02 -4.53
N ALA A 165 -4.67 27.01 -4.80
CA ALA A 165 -4.08 26.82 -6.13
C ALA A 165 -5.15 26.48 -7.19
N LEU A 166 -6.12 25.62 -6.86
CA LEU A 166 -7.21 25.25 -7.77
C LEU A 166 -8.23 26.37 -7.97
N ASP A 167 -8.53 27.13 -6.93
CA ASP A 167 -9.44 28.28 -7.00
C ASP A 167 -8.89 29.38 -7.93
N ALA A 168 -7.57 29.52 -8.02
CA ALA A 168 -6.92 30.43 -8.97
C ALA A 168 -7.17 30.05 -10.44
N GLU A 169 -7.41 28.77 -10.75
CA GLU A 169 -7.72 28.26 -12.09
C GLU A 169 -9.24 28.04 -12.31
N ALA A 170 -10.08 28.31 -11.30
CA ALA A 170 -11.49 27.92 -11.34
C ALA A 170 -12.29 28.65 -12.43
N TYR A 171 -12.05 29.93 -12.69
CA TYR A 171 -12.89 30.71 -13.61
C TYR A 171 -12.47 30.65 -15.08
N ALA A 172 -11.24 30.22 -15.36
CA ALA A 172 -10.70 30.07 -16.72
C ALA A 172 -9.71 28.90 -16.78
N PRO A 173 -10.18 27.65 -16.56
CA PRO A 173 -9.28 26.50 -16.43
C PRO A 173 -8.58 26.24 -17.76
N ARG A 174 -7.25 26.22 -17.71
CA ARG A 174 -6.43 25.90 -18.88
C ARG A 174 -6.58 24.42 -19.26
N PRO A 175 -6.69 24.08 -20.56
CA PRO A 175 -6.62 22.69 -21.00
C PRO A 175 -5.38 21.98 -20.46
N GLY A 176 -5.52 20.71 -20.05
CA GLY A 176 -4.44 19.93 -19.45
C GLY A 176 -4.29 20.08 -17.93
N VAL A 177 -4.95 21.06 -17.29
CA VAL A 177 -4.85 21.28 -15.85
C VAL A 177 -6.03 20.67 -15.10
N TYR A 178 -5.72 19.94 -14.03
CA TYR A 178 -6.67 19.31 -13.12
C TYR A 178 -7.52 20.37 -12.42
N ARG A 179 -8.80 20.07 -12.24
CA ARG A 179 -9.82 21.04 -11.82
C ARG A 179 -10.92 20.37 -11.02
N TYR A 180 -11.77 21.18 -10.41
CA TYR A 180 -12.99 20.69 -9.78
C TYR A 180 -13.91 20.04 -10.82
N LEU A 181 -14.45 18.85 -10.51
CA LEU A 181 -15.50 18.22 -11.33
C LEU A 181 -16.78 19.06 -11.30
N ASN A 182 -17.14 19.60 -10.14
CA ASN A 182 -18.23 20.57 -9.96
C ASN A 182 -17.63 21.93 -9.55
N ASN A 183 -17.59 22.87 -10.49
CA ASN A 183 -16.94 24.17 -10.30
C ASN A 183 -17.88 25.28 -9.77
N THR A 184 -19.06 24.92 -9.26
CA THR A 184 -19.91 25.86 -8.51
C THR A 184 -19.29 26.17 -7.14
N PRO A 185 -19.59 27.32 -6.49
CA PRO A 185 -19.08 27.62 -5.14
C PRO A 185 -19.31 26.47 -4.15
N ALA A 186 -20.55 25.97 -4.06
CA ALA A 186 -20.87 24.80 -3.23
C ALA A 186 -20.08 23.55 -3.65
N GLY A 187 -19.95 23.29 -4.96
CA GLY A 187 -19.17 22.17 -5.46
C GLY A 187 -17.68 22.22 -5.13
N ARG A 188 -17.08 23.41 -5.03
CA ARG A 188 -15.68 23.61 -4.61
C ARG A 188 -15.51 23.46 -3.10
N ASP A 189 -16.49 23.95 -2.34
CA ASP A 189 -16.50 23.79 -0.88
C ASP A 189 -16.59 22.29 -0.50
N ASP A 190 -17.48 21.56 -1.18
CA ASP A 190 -17.71 20.12 -1.01
C ASP A 190 -16.64 19.23 -1.66
N ALA A 191 -15.70 19.79 -2.41
CA ALA A 191 -14.68 19.02 -3.11
C ALA A 191 -13.72 18.32 -2.13
N THR A 192 -13.67 17.00 -2.24
CA THR A 192 -12.71 16.14 -1.55
C THR A 192 -11.43 16.02 -2.37
N PHE A 193 -10.27 16.00 -1.72
CA PHE A 193 -8.99 15.70 -2.35
C PHE A 193 -8.31 14.56 -1.60
N TRP A 194 -7.78 13.58 -2.33
CA TRP A 194 -7.15 12.41 -1.73
C TRP A 194 -5.63 12.51 -1.84
N PHE A 195 -4.90 12.08 -0.80
CA PHE A 195 -3.45 11.92 -0.83
C PHE A 195 -2.62 13.21 -0.95
N TYR A 196 -3.22 14.39 -0.79
CA TYR A 196 -2.51 15.69 -0.84
C TYR A 196 -1.48 15.87 0.28
N ASN A 197 -1.55 15.07 1.35
CA ASN A 197 -0.64 15.06 2.47
C ASN A 197 0.54 14.08 2.28
N ILE A 198 0.49 13.21 1.27
CA ILE A 198 1.57 12.24 1.00
C ILE A 198 2.88 12.92 0.52
N PRO A 199 2.86 13.94 -0.36
CA PRO A 199 4.10 14.59 -0.84
C PRO A 199 4.95 15.23 0.27
N ILE A 200 4.36 15.52 1.42
CA ILE A 200 5.01 16.15 2.57
C ILE A 200 5.32 15.14 3.68
N ALA A 201 5.01 13.86 3.48
CA ALA A 201 5.49 12.80 4.33
C ALA A 201 7.00 12.63 4.16
N ARG A 202 7.68 12.24 5.22
CA ARG A 202 9.10 11.91 5.16
C ARG A 202 9.24 10.53 4.50
N PRO A 203 10.08 10.37 3.46
CA PRO A 203 10.40 9.05 2.94
C PRO A 203 11.13 8.18 3.96
N PHE A 204 11.37 6.92 3.63
CA PHE A 204 12.19 6.00 4.44
C PHE A 204 13.61 5.83 3.87
N VAL A 205 13.78 5.63 2.56
CA VAL A 205 15.09 5.42 1.93
C VAL A 205 15.45 6.51 0.94
N ILE A 206 14.51 6.88 0.08
CA ILE A 206 14.80 7.87 -0.96
C ILE A 206 15.18 9.21 -0.32
N PRO A 207 16.01 10.02 -1.00
CA PRO A 207 16.26 11.39 -0.56
C PRO A 207 14.99 12.22 -0.69
N GLU A 208 15.10 13.53 -0.44
CA GLU A 208 13.97 14.44 -0.67
C GLU A 208 13.36 14.20 -2.07
N PRO A 209 12.02 14.07 -2.18
CA PRO A 209 11.35 13.62 -3.41
C PRO A 209 11.69 14.45 -4.64
N SER A 210 11.79 15.78 -4.53
CA SER A 210 12.15 16.64 -5.66
C SER A 210 13.58 16.40 -6.16
N MET A 211 14.53 16.12 -5.25
CA MET A 211 15.89 15.73 -5.63
C MET A 211 15.92 14.37 -6.31
N PHE A 212 15.18 13.39 -5.79
CA PHE A 212 15.05 12.07 -6.42
C PHE A 212 14.48 12.19 -7.85
N ILE A 213 13.37 12.92 -8.00
CA ILE A 213 12.72 13.16 -9.30
C ILE A 213 13.71 13.80 -10.27
N LYS A 214 14.44 14.83 -9.84
CA LYS A 214 15.43 15.51 -10.69
C LYS A 214 16.53 14.57 -11.16
N ALA A 215 17.01 13.69 -10.29
CA ALA A 215 18.11 12.78 -10.60
C ALA A 215 17.69 11.60 -11.49
N PHE A 216 16.52 11.01 -11.25
CA PHE A 216 16.14 9.72 -11.83
C PHE A 216 14.94 9.78 -12.80
N LEU A 217 14.10 10.82 -12.72
CA LEU A 217 12.79 10.87 -13.39
C LEU A 217 12.55 12.18 -14.16
N SER A 218 13.62 12.94 -14.48
CA SER A 218 13.51 14.28 -15.07
C SER A 218 12.97 14.31 -16.51
N ASP A 219 12.98 13.16 -17.20
CA ASP A 219 12.39 12.99 -18.52
C ASP A 219 10.86 12.78 -18.48
N LEU A 220 10.34 12.34 -17.33
CA LEU A 220 8.93 12.06 -17.13
C LEU A 220 8.12 13.36 -17.01
N LYS A 221 7.14 13.51 -17.89
CA LYS A 221 6.22 14.64 -17.96
C LYS A 221 4.96 14.24 -18.69
N PRO A 222 3.78 14.79 -18.33
CA PRO A 222 2.57 14.58 -19.11
C PRO A 222 2.72 15.19 -20.52
N PRO A 223 1.91 14.74 -21.50
CA PRO A 223 1.89 15.37 -22.82
C PRO A 223 1.42 16.83 -22.70
N LYS A 224 1.97 17.71 -23.54
CA LYS A 224 1.49 19.10 -23.63
C LYS A 224 0.09 19.12 -24.26
N VAL A 225 -0.80 19.97 -23.76
CA VAL A 225 -2.15 20.12 -24.30
C VAL A 225 -2.29 21.52 -24.93
N PRO A 226 -2.52 21.64 -26.26
CA PRO A 226 -2.55 20.57 -27.26
C PRO A 226 -1.15 20.18 -27.79
N SER A 227 -1.00 18.96 -28.28
CA SER A 227 0.18 18.47 -29.03
C SER A 227 -0.15 17.16 -29.74
N ASP A 228 0.65 16.77 -30.74
CA ASP A 228 0.42 15.50 -31.47
C ASP A 228 0.51 14.29 -30.53
N GLN A 229 1.36 14.36 -29.49
CA GLN A 229 1.43 13.33 -28.46
C GLN A 229 0.15 13.28 -27.62
N TRP A 230 -0.45 14.43 -27.32
CA TRP A 230 -1.74 14.49 -26.64
C TRP A 230 -2.86 13.90 -27.49
N ASP A 231 -2.90 14.19 -28.79
CA ASP A 231 -3.92 13.68 -29.70
C ASP A 231 -3.89 12.12 -29.74
N ILE A 232 -2.70 11.53 -29.73
CA ILE A 232 -2.52 10.06 -29.63
C ILE A 232 -3.06 9.51 -28.30
N GLU A 233 -2.74 10.16 -27.18
CA GLU A 233 -3.17 9.71 -25.85
C GLU A 233 -4.67 9.90 -25.62
N TYR A 234 -5.25 10.96 -26.18
CA TYR A 234 -6.67 11.25 -26.16
C TYR A 234 -7.47 10.15 -26.87
N GLU A 235 -7.14 9.85 -28.12
CA GLU A 235 -7.89 8.88 -28.92
C GLU A 235 -7.75 7.44 -28.40
N LYS A 236 -6.62 7.07 -27.77
CA LYS A 236 -6.46 5.75 -27.13
C LYS A 236 -7.49 5.48 -26.02
N VAL A 237 -7.82 6.49 -25.21
CA VAL A 237 -8.65 6.29 -24.01
C VAL A 237 -10.12 6.66 -24.25
N LYS A 238 -10.39 7.51 -25.23
CA LYS A 238 -11.73 8.05 -25.54
C LYS A 238 -12.83 6.99 -25.56
N ASP A 239 -12.57 5.88 -26.21
CA ASP A 239 -13.52 4.76 -26.30
C ASP A 239 -13.25 3.70 -25.22
N LEU A 240 -11.98 3.30 -25.01
CA LEU A 240 -11.62 2.23 -24.08
C LEU A 240 -12.02 2.50 -22.63
N GLY A 241 -11.94 3.76 -22.20
CA GLY A 241 -12.26 4.19 -20.84
C GLY A 241 -13.72 4.56 -20.61
N ARG A 242 -14.50 4.70 -21.67
CA ARG A 242 -15.88 5.21 -21.63
C ARG A 242 -16.85 4.12 -21.19
N ALA A 243 -17.78 4.46 -20.29
CA ALA A 243 -18.72 3.50 -19.69
C ALA A 243 -19.77 2.97 -20.68
N ASP A 244 -20.27 3.83 -21.56
CA ASP A 244 -21.35 3.58 -22.53
C ASP A 244 -20.84 3.23 -23.94
N TRP A 245 -19.54 2.94 -24.10
CA TRP A 245 -18.99 2.51 -25.38
C TRP A 245 -19.49 1.10 -25.75
N SER A 246 -20.12 0.95 -26.92
CA SER A 246 -20.70 -0.32 -27.38
C SER A 246 -19.66 -1.42 -27.63
N GLY A 247 -18.39 -1.07 -27.78
CA GLY A 247 -17.28 -2.00 -27.97
C GLY A 247 -16.73 -2.64 -26.68
N ARG A 248 -17.24 -2.28 -25.50
CA ARG A 248 -16.76 -2.85 -24.23
C ARG A 248 -17.01 -4.36 -24.17
N THR A 249 -15.96 -5.13 -23.89
CA THR A 249 -16.05 -6.58 -23.67
C THR A 249 -16.18 -6.92 -22.19
N ARG A 250 -16.57 -8.17 -21.89
CA ARG A 250 -16.56 -8.70 -20.51
C ARG A 250 -15.16 -8.63 -19.91
N GLU A 251 -14.14 -9.00 -20.68
CA GLU A 251 -12.74 -8.96 -20.26
C GLU A 251 -12.33 -7.53 -19.84
N MET A 252 -12.63 -6.52 -20.65
CA MET A 252 -12.34 -5.12 -20.28
C MET A 252 -13.00 -4.72 -18.96
N ASN A 253 -14.25 -5.15 -18.73
CA ASN A 253 -14.97 -4.87 -17.50
C ASN A 253 -14.34 -5.58 -16.30
N ASP A 254 -14.01 -6.86 -16.43
CA ASP A 254 -13.39 -7.65 -15.37
C ASP A 254 -11.99 -7.11 -15.03
N THR A 255 -11.20 -6.75 -16.05
CA THR A 255 -9.89 -6.11 -15.88
C THR A 255 -9.99 -4.74 -15.22
N ALA A 256 -10.94 -3.90 -15.61
CA ALA A 256 -11.16 -2.61 -14.95
C ALA A 256 -11.53 -2.79 -13.46
N ASN A 257 -12.39 -3.75 -13.12
CA ASN A 257 -12.86 -3.96 -11.74
C ASN A 257 -11.84 -4.60 -10.80
N GLN A 258 -10.80 -5.25 -11.32
CA GLN A 258 -9.85 -6.00 -10.49
C GLN A 258 -8.94 -5.11 -9.64
N SER A 259 -8.37 -4.05 -10.22
CA SER A 259 -7.40 -3.20 -9.49
C SER A 259 -8.09 -2.15 -8.62
N CYS A 260 -9.35 -1.83 -8.91
CA CYS A 260 -10.20 -0.91 -8.16
C CYS A 260 -11.65 -1.38 -8.30
N LEU A 261 -12.25 -1.89 -7.23
CA LEU A 261 -13.68 -2.20 -7.22
C LEU A 261 -14.52 -0.91 -7.34
N LYS A 262 -15.75 -1.03 -7.83
CA LYS A 262 -16.72 0.09 -7.90
C LYS A 262 -16.78 0.79 -6.54
N LEU A 263 -16.48 2.09 -6.53
CA LEU A 263 -16.32 2.97 -5.36
C LEU A 263 -17.63 3.15 -4.60
N ASN A 264 -18.08 2.10 -3.91
CA ASN A 264 -19.15 2.19 -2.92
C ASN A 264 -18.69 1.77 -1.52
N ASN A 265 -17.46 1.24 -1.32
CA ASN A 265 -16.79 1.09 -0.01
C ASN A 265 -15.39 0.39 -0.01
N VAL A 266 -14.80 0.02 -1.15
CA VAL A 266 -13.48 -0.63 -1.19
C VAL A 266 -12.52 0.22 -2.02
N ALA A 267 -11.59 0.91 -1.36
CA ALA A 267 -10.53 1.65 -2.04
C ALA A 267 -9.49 0.69 -2.64
N CYS A 268 -8.72 1.19 -3.61
CA CYS A 268 -7.67 0.44 -4.28
C CYS A 268 -6.45 0.38 -3.36
N PHE A 269 -6.14 -0.80 -2.82
CA PHE A 269 -5.02 -1.00 -1.88
C PHE A 269 -3.98 -1.97 -2.48
N PRO A 270 -3.01 -1.43 -3.25
CA PRO A 270 -1.88 -2.21 -3.75
C PRO A 270 -1.20 -3.08 -2.69
N GLU A 271 -1.01 -2.54 -1.48
CA GLU A 271 -0.30 -3.19 -0.37
C GLU A 271 -0.91 -4.53 0.03
N GLU A 272 -2.24 -4.64 -0.05
CA GLU A 272 -2.96 -5.87 0.30
C GLU A 272 -2.87 -6.90 -0.81
N THR A 273 -2.90 -6.44 -2.06
CA THR A 273 -2.66 -7.28 -3.23
C THR A 273 -1.27 -7.88 -3.17
N TRP A 274 -0.26 -7.05 -2.94
CA TRP A 274 1.12 -7.50 -2.89
C TRP A 274 1.45 -8.28 -1.62
N SER A 275 0.77 -8.03 -0.50
CA SER A 275 0.87 -8.87 0.69
C SER A 275 0.35 -10.28 0.43
N ALA A 276 -0.83 -10.42 -0.17
CA ALA A 276 -1.37 -11.73 -0.53
C ALA A 276 -0.49 -12.47 -1.53
N VAL A 277 0.01 -11.78 -2.56
CA VAL A 277 0.93 -12.33 -3.56
C VAL A 277 2.26 -12.75 -2.91
N ALA A 278 2.85 -11.91 -2.05
CA ALA A 278 4.08 -12.23 -1.34
C ALA A 278 3.90 -13.48 -0.46
N ARG A 279 2.83 -13.56 0.33
CA ARG A 279 2.51 -14.76 1.14
C ARG A 279 2.34 -16.02 0.27
N ALA A 280 1.67 -15.91 -0.87
CA ALA A 280 1.41 -17.03 -1.77
C ALA A 280 2.66 -17.51 -2.54
N THR A 281 3.67 -16.65 -2.69
CA THR A 281 4.87 -16.93 -3.49
C THR A 281 6.14 -17.12 -2.68
N LEU A 282 6.08 -16.91 -1.36
CA LEU A 282 7.22 -17.05 -0.47
C LEU A 282 7.65 -18.53 -0.37
N PRO A 283 8.89 -18.88 -0.73
CA PRO A 283 9.34 -20.28 -0.69
C PRO A 283 9.24 -20.88 0.72
N ARG A 284 8.79 -22.14 0.83
CA ARG A 284 8.56 -22.86 2.10
C ARG A 284 9.72 -22.77 3.11
N GLY A 285 10.96 -22.80 2.61
CA GLY A 285 12.18 -22.78 3.41
C GLY A 285 12.72 -21.39 3.75
N THR A 286 11.99 -20.31 3.42
CA THR A 286 12.45 -18.95 3.68
C THR A 286 12.58 -18.71 5.18
N SER A 287 13.74 -18.22 5.62
CA SER A 287 13.98 -17.93 7.04
C SER A 287 13.06 -16.81 7.54
N LEU A 288 12.86 -16.73 8.87
CA LEU A 288 12.09 -15.63 9.45
C LEU A 288 12.74 -14.26 9.15
N PHE A 289 14.06 -14.18 9.22
CA PHE A 289 14.79 -12.95 8.91
C PHE A 289 14.60 -12.52 7.45
N ASP A 290 14.69 -13.45 6.50
CA ASP A 290 14.48 -13.15 5.08
C ASP A 290 13.03 -12.76 4.81
N THR A 291 12.07 -13.42 5.46
CA THR A 291 10.65 -13.08 5.36
C THR A 291 10.36 -11.67 5.84
N VAL A 292 10.87 -11.32 7.02
CA VAL A 292 10.71 -9.97 7.60
C VAL A 292 11.41 -8.93 6.74
N THR A 293 12.61 -9.23 6.25
CA THR A 293 13.36 -8.34 5.34
C THR A 293 12.59 -8.11 4.04
N LEU A 294 11.97 -9.15 3.47
CA LEU A 294 11.17 -9.05 2.26
C LEU A 294 9.98 -8.12 2.47
N PHE A 295 9.16 -8.34 3.50
CA PHE A 295 8.00 -7.48 3.76
C PHE A 295 8.39 -6.05 4.13
N ALA A 296 9.52 -5.86 4.83
CA ALA A 296 10.03 -4.53 5.14
C ALA A 296 10.45 -3.77 3.87
N LYS A 297 11.22 -4.41 2.99
CA LYS A 297 11.62 -3.82 1.70
C LYS A 297 10.41 -3.53 0.80
N LEU A 298 9.48 -4.48 0.73
CA LEU A 298 8.26 -4.36 -0.06
C LEU A 298 7.44 -3.14 0.40
N SER A 299 7.14 -3.07 1.70
CA SER A 299 6.33 -1.98 2.26
C SER A 299 6.99 -0.61 2.11
N VAL A 300 8.29 -0.50 2.39
CA VAL A 300 9.06 0.74 2.23
C VAL A 300 9.11 1.21 0.78
N ALA A 301 9.40 0.31 -0.17
CA ALA A 301 9.44 0.67 -1.58
C ALA A 301 8.09 1.19 -2.08
N MET A 302 7.00 0.55 -1.66
CA MET A 302 5.65 0.99 -1.98
C MET A 302 5.36 2.37 -1.38
N HIS A 303 5.71 2.61 -0.11
CA HIS A 303 5.49 3.88 0.56
C HIS A 303 6.28 5.03 -0.07
N ASP A 304 7.58 4.87 -0.26
CA ASP A 304 8.45 5.89 -0.88
C ASP A 304 8.01 6.19 -2.31
N THR A 305 7.51 5.17 -3.04
CA THR A 305 6.94 5.35 -4.38
C THR A 305 5.71 6.25 -4.34
N LEU A 306 4.83 6.11 -3.34
CA LEU A 306 3.66 6.99 -3.21
C LEU A 306 4.08 8.45 -2.97
N ILE A 307 5.13 8.69 -2.18
CA ILE A 307 5.66 10.04 -1.95
C ILE A 307 6.16 10.67 -3.27
N VAL A 308 6.97 9.94 -4.04
CA VAL A 308 7.48 10.42 -5.35
C VAL A 308 6.33 10.65 -6.33
N LEU A 309 5.44 9.68 -6.45
CA LEU A 309 4.23 9.72 -7.28
C LEU A 309 3.40 10.98 -6.99
N PHE A 310 3.01 11.20 -5.73
CA PHE A 310 2.10 12.29 -5.41
C PHE A 310 2.83 13.64 -5.50
N THR A 311 4.15 13.67 -5.30
CA THR A 311 4.97 14.84 -5.63
C THR A 311 4.90 15.17 -7.13
N LEU A 312 4.95 14.16 -8.02
CA LEU A 312 4.77 14.36 -9.46
C LEU A 312 3.33 14.79 -9.80
N GLN A 313 2.31 14.12 -9.26
CA GLN A 313 0.90 14.44 -9.55
C GLN A 313 0.54 15.87 -9.14
N TYR A 314 0.87 16.25 -7.91
CA TYR A 314 0.63 17.59 -7.40
C TYR A 314 1.65 18.63 -7.89
N GLY A 315 2.74 18.19 -8.53
CA GLY A 315 3.65 19.06 -9.27
C GLY A 315 3.13 19.41 -10.66
N PHE A 316 2.60 18.43 -11.39
CA PHE A 316 2.10 18.62 -12.76
C PHE A 316 0.66 19.10 -12.86
N TRP A 317 -0.18 18.77 -11.87
CA TRP A 317 -1.61 19.06 -11.90
C TRP A 317 -2.28 18.56 -13.20
N PHE A 318 -1.89 17.40 -13.73
CA PHE A 318 -2.46 16.94 -15.01
C PHE A 318 -3.90 16.46 -14.84
N TRP A 319 -4.79 16.85 -15.75
CA TRP A 319 -6.22 16.54 -15.68
C TRP A 319 -6.55 15.06 -15.86
N ARG A 320 -7.68 14.63 -15.28
CA ARG A 320 -8.21 13.27 -15.45
C ARG A 320 -8.92 13.09 -16.80
N PRO A 321 -9.05 11.86 -17.33
CA PRO A 321 -9.76 11.61 -18.58
C PRO A 321 -11.18 12.20 -18.60
N GLU A 322 -11.94 12.03 -17.51
CA GLU A 322 -13.27 12.62 -17.37
C GLU A 322 -13.26 14.15 -17.56
N MET A 323 -12.26 14.83 -17.02
CA MET A 323 -12.13 16.28 -17.14
C MET A 323 -11.76 16.68 -18.57
N ALA A 324 -10.84 15.94 -19.19
CA ALA A 324 -10.37 16.18 -20.55
C ALA A 324 -11.50 16.01 -21.58
N PHE A 325 -12.18 14.86 -21.56
CA PHE A 325 -13.26 14.58 -22.51
C PHE A 325 -14.45 15.52 -22.32
N LYS A 326 -14.85 15.84 -21.09
CA LYS A 326 -15.99 16.75 -20.85
C LYS A 326 -15.72 18.19 -21.29
N ALA A 327 -14.49 18.71 -21.15
CA ALA A 327 -14.16 20.07 -21.62
C ALA A 327 -13.74 20.17 -23.07
N GLY A 328 -13.08 19.14 -23.60
CA GLY A 328 -12.28 19.29 -24.80
C GLY A 328 -11.06 20.20 -24.59
N ASP A 329 -10.41 20.51 -25.71
CA ASP A 329 -9.24 21.38 -25.82
C ASP A 329 -9.25 22.05 -27.22
N PRO A 330 -8.25 22.87 -27.60
CA PRO A 330 -8.26 23.55 -28.90
C PRO A 330 -8.32 22.63 -30.13
N ARG A 331 -7.96 21.35 -30.01
CA ARG A 331 -7.99 20.34 -31.09
C ARG A 331 -9.14 19.34 -30.97
N HIS A 332 -9.71 19.17 -29.78
CA HIS A 332 -10.78 18.20 -29.53
C HIS A 332 -12.04 18.87 -28.97
N ALA A 333 -13.17 18.69 -29.64
CA ALA A 333 -14.45 19.21 -29.15
C ALA A 333 -14.86 18.52 -27.82
N PRO A 334 -15.54 19.23 -26.91
CA PRO A 334 -16.07 18.65 -25.68
C PRO A 334 -17.06 17.51 -25.96
N ILE A 335 -17.03 16.51 -25.08
CA ILE A 335 -17.98 15.40 -25.00
C ILE A 335 -18.62 15.42 -23.60
N PRO A 336 -19.62 16.30 -23.34
CA PRO A 336 -20.17 16.51 -22.00
C PRO A 336 -20.78 15.26 -21.36
N THR A 337 -21.22 14.30 -22.18
CA THR A 337 -21.82 13.03 -21.76
C THR A 337 -20.81 11.93 -21.47
N TRP A 338 -19.51 12.15 -21.73
CA TRP A 338 -18.48 11.16 -21.48
C TRP A 338 -18.42 10.83 -19.99
N THR A 339 -18.51 9.56 -19.65
CA THR A 339 -18.34 9.07 -18.27
C THR A 339 -17.33 7.93 -18.23
N PRO A 340 -16.42 7.91 -17.24
CA PRO A 340 -15.47 6.82 -17.10
C PRO A 340 -16.20 5.56 -16.63
N TYR A 341 -15.69 4.38 -16.99
CA TYR A 341 -16.26 3.11 -16.53
C TYR A 341 -16.24 2.97 -15.00
N LEU A 342 -15.16 3.42 -14.34
CA LEU A 342 -15.09 3.57 -12.89
C LEU A 342 -14.99 5.04 -12.50
N GLN A 343 -15.65 5.41 -11.40
CA GLN A 343 -15.64 6.77 -10.88
C GLN A 343 -14.22 7.32 -10.71
N THR A 344 -13.98 8.54 -11.19
CA THR A 344 -12.69 9.23 -11.06
C THR A 344 -12.32 9.47 -9.59
N VAL A 345 -11.10 9.10 -9.20
CA VAL A 345 -10.56 9.37 -7.86
C VAL A 345 -10.07 10.82 -7.79
N PRO A 346 -10.35 11.59 -6.71
CA PRO A 346 -10.14 13.03 -6.70
C PRO A 346 -8.70 13.43 -6.35
N HIS A 347 -7.78 13.14 -7.26
CA HIS A 347 -6.39 13.61 -7.28
C HIS A 347 -5.91 13.73 -8.75
N PRO A 348 -4.84 14.50 -9.04
CA PRO A 348 -4.32 14.65 -10.40
C PRO A 348 -3.95 13.31 -11.06
N GLU A 349 -3.90 13.30 -12.40
CA GLU A 349 -3.85 12.07 -13.19
C GLU A 349 -2.46 11.48 -13.34
N TYR A 350 -1.45 12.31 -13.60
CA TYR A 350 -0.16 11.85 -14.10
C TYR A 350 0.93 11.87 -13.00
N PRO A 351 1.68 10.77 -12.79
CA PRO A 351 1.51 9.44 -13.39
C PRO A 351 0.52 8.57 -12.60
N SER A 352 0.25 7.35 -13.08
CA SER A 352 -0.70 6.45 -12.41
C SER A 352 -0.19 5.90 -11.08
N GLY A 353 -0.95 6.15 -10.00
CA GLY A 353 -0.54 5.74 -8.65
C GLY A 353 -0.56 4.25 -8.41
N SER A 354 -1.63 3.56 -8.82
CA SER A 354 -1.74 2.12 -8.71
C SER A 354 -0.62 1.42 -9.47
N VAL A 355 -0.32 1.84 -10.70
CA VAL A 355 0.73 1.22 -11.50
C VAL A 355 2.11 1.47 -10.91
N SER A 356 2.39 2.68 -10.41
CA SER A 356 3.69 2.99 -9.78
C SER A 356 3.93 2.09 -8.57
N SER A 357 2.94 1.99 -7.68
CA SER A 357 3.02 1.14 -6.48
C SER A 357 3.14 -0.35 -6.85
N TYR A 358 2.42 -0.82 -7.88
CA TYR A 358 2.52 -2.18 -8.36
C TYR A 358 3.88 -2.50 -8.99
N ALA A 359 4.45 -1.57 -9.75
CA ALA A 359 5.78 -1.74 -10.35
C ALA A 359 6.87 -1.79 -9.28
N ALA A 360 6.80 -0.94 -8.25
CA ALA A 360 7.73 -0.97 -7.12
C ALA A 360 7.68 -2.34 -6.39
N ALA A 361 6.48 -2.80 -6.07
CA ALA A 361 6.29 -4.09 -5.42
C ALA A 361 6.78 -5.27 -6.26
N ALA A 362 6.45 -5.29 -7.56
CA ALA A 362 6.94 -6.30 -8.49
C ALA A 362 8.46 -6.33 -8.53
N THR A 363 9.13 -5.17 -8.63
CA THR A 363 10.60 -5.06 -8.64
C THR A 363 11.21 -5.69 -7.39
N ILE A 364 10.71 -5.35 -6.19
CA ILE A 364 11.21 -5.93 -4.93
C ILE A 364 11.02 -7.45 -4.90
N LEU A 365 9.86 -7.96 -5.31
CA LEU A 365 9.59 -9.39 -5.29
C LEU A 365 10.38 -10.16 -6.36
N GLU A 366 10.60 -9.56 -7.53
CA GLU A 366 11.45 -10.13 -8.58
C GLU A 366 12.90 -10.30 -8.11
N ASP A 367 13.41 -9.33 -7.35
CA ASP A 367 14.77 -9.38 -6.79
C ASP A 367 14.93 -10.41 -5.67
N LEU A 368 13.90 -10.56 -4.82
CA LEU A 368 13.99 -11.36 -3.60
C LEU A 368 13.48 -12.80 -3.77
N ILE A 369 12.50 -13.02 -4.65
CA ILE A 369 11.89 -14.33 -4.90
C ILE A 369 12.27 -14.85 -6.29
N GLY A 370 12.26 -13.98 -7.31
CA GLY A 370 12.59 -14.32 -8.69
C GLY A 370 11.58 -13.78 -9.71
N LYS A 371 11.98 -13.74 -10.99
CA LYS A 371 11.20 -13.09 -12.07
C LYS A 371 10.00 -13.90 -12.59
N ASN A 372 10.17 -15.21 -12.72
CA ASN A 372 9.19 -16.11 -13.35
C ASN A 372 8.47 -16.95 -12.29
N VAL A 373 7.89 -16.27 -11.30
CA VAL A 373 7.17 -16.91 -10.20
C VAL A 373 5.67 -16.90 -10.52
N PRO A 374 5.05 -18.05 -10.82
CA PRO A 374 3.63 -18.10 -11.09
C PRO A 374 2.83 -17.96 -9.80
N PHE A 375 1.68 -17.29 -9.87
CA PHE A 375 0.76 -17.15 -8.75
C PHE A 375 -0.67 -16.92 -9.21
N THR A 376 -1.61 -17.16 -8.30
CA THR A 376 -3.03 -16.96 -8.52
C THR A 376 -3.57 -15.92 -7.54
N ILE A 377 -4.23 -14.89 -8.07
CA ILE A 377 -5.11 -14.02 -7.28
C ILE A 377 -6.48 -14.69 -7.23
N GLN A 378 -6.93 -15.07 -6.04
CA GLN A 378 -8.22 -15.71 -5.85
C GLN A 378 -9.37 -14.76 -6.19
N GLY A 379 -10.44 -15.32 -6.77
CA GLY A 379 -11.66 -14.58 -7.08
C GLY A 379 -12.45 -14.18 -5.83
N GLY A 380 -13.38 -13.24 -5.96
CA GLY A 380 -14.19 -12.73 -4.84
C GLY A 380 -13.54 -11.60 -4.03
N GLY A 381 -12.44 -11.03 -4.53
CA GLY A 381 -11.73 -9.91 -3.93
C GLY A 381 -10.34 -10.30 -3.42
N VAL A 382 -9.39 -9.38 -3.57
CA VAL A 382 -7.98 -9.58 -3.20
C VAL A 382 -7.76 -9.83 -1.70
N PHE A 383 -8.79 -9.59 -0.90
CA PHE A 383 -8.76 -9.69 0.54
C PHE A 383 -9.28 -11.02 1.11
N GLY A 384 -9.67 -11.96 0.24
CA GLY A 384 -10.23 -13.25 0.64
C GLY A 384 -11.66 -13.15 1.20
N PRO A 385 -12.22 -14.27 1.74
CA PRO A 385 -13.64 -14.40 2.07
C PRO A 385 -14.13 -13.46 3.19
N GLY A 386 -13.22 -12.90 4.01
CA GLY A 386 -13.55 -12.02 5.13
C GLY A 386 -13.82 -10.57 4.76
N CYS A 387 -13.69 -10.23 3.48
CA CYS A 387 -13.80 -8.89 2.95
C CYS A 387 -14.79 -8.91 1.80
N PRO A 388 -16.02 -8.44 2.02
CA PRO A 388 -17.05 -8.54 1.00
C PRO A 388 -16.65 -7.66 -0.19
N ALA A 389 -16.08 -8.28 -1.22
CA ALA A 389 -16.08 -7.68 -2.54
C ALA A 389 -17.53 -7.62 -3.01
N GLN A 390 -17.96 -6.45 -3.45
CA GLN A 390 -19.23 -6.34 -4.16
C GLN A 390 -19.04 -6.87 -5.60
N GLY A 391 -19.06 -8.20 -5.74
CA GLY A 391 -19.22 -8.87 -7.03
C GLY A 391 -18.29 -10.05 -7.28
N PRO A 392 -18.65 -10.96 -8.20
CA PRO A 392 -17.82 -12.09 -8.58
C PRO A 392 -16.67 -11.62 -9.48
N ILE A 393 -15.53 -11.27 -8.89
CA ILE A 393 -14.28 -11.16 -9.66
C ILE A 393 -13.76 -12.59 -9.90
N PRO A 394 -13.47 -13.01 -11.14
CA PRO A 394 -12.85 -14.30 -11.39
C PRO A 394 -11.43 -14.36 -10.80
N GLY A 395 -10.98 -15.56 -10.41
CA GLY A 395 -9.58 -15.76 -10.09
C GLY A 395 -8.70 -15.52 -11.32
N LEU A 396 -7.51 -14.96 -11.13
CA LEU A 396 -6.57 -14.65 -12.20
C LEU A 396 -5.24 -15.35 -11.95
N ASN A 397 -4.71 -15.97 -13.00
CA ASN A 397 -3.41 -16.64 -12.98
C ASN A 397 -2.39 -15.76 -13.68
N PHE A 398 -1.23 -15.61 -13.05
CA PHE A 398 -0.10 -14.86 -13.56
C PHE A 398 1.14 -15.75 -13.61
N THR A 399 2.02 -15.52 -14.58
CA THR A 399 3.28 -16.28 -14.72
C THR A 399 4.48 -15.54 -14.12
N SER A 400 4.30 -14.25 -13.84
CA SER A 400 5.31 -13.36 -13.28
C SER A 400 4.64 -12.20 -12.54
N PHE A 401 5.37 -11.56 -11.61
CA PHE A 401 4.91 -10.33 -10.96
C PHE A 401 4.66 -9.19 -11.97
N ARG A 402 5.40 -9.17 -13.09
CA ARG A 402 5.21 -8.19 -14.17
C ARG A 402 3.94 -8.39 -14.97
N ASP A 403 3.39 -9.60 -15.04
CA ASP A 403 2.07 -9.80 -15.65
C ASP A 403 1.00 -9.03 -14.88
N LEU A 404 1.06 -9.03 -13.55
CA LEU A 404 0.14 -8.27 -12.72
C LEU A 404 0.32 -6.75 -12.92
N VAL A 405 1.55 -6.25 -13.07
CA VAL A 405 1.79 -4.83 -13.43
C VAL A 405 1.14 -4.48 -14.76
N ARG A 406 1.33 -5.30 -15.80
CA ARG A 406 0.70 -5.10 -17.12
C ARG A 406 -0.82 -5.14 -17.04
N TYR A 407 -1.36 -6.07 -16.27
CA TYR A 407 -2.79 -6.18 -16.02
C TYR A 407 -3.35 -4.94 -15.33
N THR A 408 -2.63 -4.39 -14.36
CA THR A 408 -2.99 -3.13 -13.69
C THR A 408 -2.92 -1.94 -14.66
N GLN A 409 -1.91 -1.85 -15.54
CA GLN A 409 -1.87 -0.81 -16.57
C GLN A 409 -3.14 -0.81 -17.44
N GLN A 410 -3.53 -1.99 -17.95
CA GLN A 410 -4.76 -2.17 -18.72
C GLN A 410 -6.00 -1.81 -17.90
N SER A 411 -6.06 -2.26 -16.64
CA SER A 411 -7.15 -1.96 -15.72
C SER A 411 -7.41 -0.46 -15.60
N ARG A 412 -6.35 0.34 -15.41
CA ARG A 412 -6.48 1.79 -15.23
C ARG A 412 -6.98 2.50 -16.50
N VAL A 413 -6.62 2.00 -17.67
CA VAL A 413 -7.07 2.51 -18.97
C VAL A 413 -8.53 2.10 -19.24
N PHE A 414 -8.87 0.82 -19.07
CA PHE A 414 -10.25 0.32 -19.27
C PHE A 414 -11.26 0.87 -18.25
N ALA A 415 -10.76 1.29 -17.09
CA ALA A 415 -11.54 2.03 -16.08
C ALA A 415 -11.84 3.48 -16.48
N GLY A 416 -11.15 4.02 -17.48
CA GLY A 416 -11.26 5.44 -17.87
C GLY A 416 -10.62 6.41 -16.87
N GLN A 417 -9.69 5.93 -16.04
CA GLN A 417 -9.10 6.72 -14.96
C GLN A 417 -7.71 7.27 -15.29
N HIS A 418 -7.02 6.69 -16.28
CA HIS A 418 -5.67 7.09 -16.68
C HIS A 418 -5.44 7.05 -18.19
N PHE A 419 -4.51 7.90 -18.67
CA PHE A 419 -3.99 7.85 -20.04
C PHE A 419 -2.91 6.77 -20.19
N ASN A 420 -2.66 6.30 -21.42
CA ASN A 420 -1.70 5.23 -21.67
C ASN A 420 -0.26 5.64 -21.29
N LYS A 421 0.16 6.87 -21.58
CA LYS A 421 1.45 7.42 -21.18
C LYS A 421 1.61 7.45 -19.66
N SER A 422 0.54 7.76 -18.94
CA SER A 422 0.53 7.80 -17.47
C SER A 422 0.81 6.43 -16.85
N VAL A 423 0.20 5.36 -17.40
CA VAL A 423 0.45 3.99 -16.93
C VAL A 423 1.79 3.44 -17.40
N VAL A 424 2.33 3.89 -18.54
CA VAL A 424 3.67 3.48 -19.00
C VAL A 424 4.76 4.14 -18.15
N ASP A 425 4.70 5.45 -17.94
CA ASP A 425 5.70 6.18 -17.17
C ASP A 425 5.63 5.83 -15.67
N ALA A 426 4.44 5.49 -15.15
CA ALA A 426 4.27 5.00 -13.79
C ALA A 426 5.13 3.77 -13.46
N VAL A 427 5.33 2.86 -14.43
CA VAL A 427 6.20 1.69 -14.22
C VAL A 427 7.63 2.14 -13.92
N LYS A 428 8.15 3.11 -14.68
CA LYS A 428 9.49 3.66 -14.46
C LYS A 428 9.63 4.31 -13.08
N VAL A 429 8.58 5.00 -12.60
CA VAL A 429 8.57 5.60 -11.26
C VAL A 429 8.73 4.52 -10.20
N GLY A 430 7.90 3.47 -10.25
CA GLY A 430 7.96 2.37 -9.29
C GLY A 430 9.28 1.61 -9.32
N ASP A 431 9.74 1.27 -10.52
CA ASP A 431 11.00 0.55 -10.71
C ASP A 431 12.19 1.34 -10.17
N SER A 432 12.30 2.64 -10.52
CA SER A 432 13.42 3.48 -10.08
C SER A 432 13.47 3.64 -8.55
N VAL A 433 12.31 3.75 -7.90
CA VAL A 433 12.23 3.86 -6.45
C VAL A 433 12.60 2.53 -5.79
N ALA A 434 12.09 1.41 -6.30
CA ALA A 434 12.44 0.09 -5.77
C ALA A 434 13.94 -0.23 -5.93
N ASP A 435 14.52 0.04 -7.10
CA ASP A 435 15.96 -0.10 -7.35
C ASP A 435 16.78 0.75 -6.37
N TYR A 436 16.36 2.00 -6.13
CA TYR A 436 17.01 2.87 -5.16
C TYR A 436 16.90 2.33 -3.74
N VAL A 437 15.71 1.88 -3.33
CA VAL A 437 15.47 1.25 -2.03
C VAL A 437 16.37 0.05 -1.82
N GLN A 438 16.51 -0.82 -2.83
CA GLN A 438 17.35 -2.00 -2.78
C GLN A 438 18.83 -1.64 -2.63
N ALA A 439 19.31 -0.71 -3.45
CA ALA A 439 20.70 -0.28 -3.45
C ALA A 439 21.10 0.44 -2.14
N ASN A 440 20.15 1.04 -1.44
CA ASN A 440 20.40 1.89 -0.27
C ASN A 440 19.78 1.34 1.03
N TRP A 441 19.23 0.12 1.05
CA TRP A 441 18.48 -0.46 2.18
C TRP A 441 19.21 -0.41 3.53
N ALA A 442 20.54 -0.57 3.50
CA ALA A 442 21.39 -0.62 4.68
C ALA A 442 22.12 0.71 4.98
N LEU A 443 21.73 1.82 4.34
CA LEU A 443 22.32 3.13 4.59
C LEU A 443 21.49 3.92 5.62
N GLU A 444 22.18 4.72 6.44
CA GLU A 444 21.56 5.63 7.42
C GLU A 444 21.03 6.95 6.80
N THR A 445 21.07 7.08 5.47
CA THR A 445 20.86 8.35 4.75
C THR A 445 19.40 8.66 4.41
N PRO A 446 19.10 9.93 4.06
CA PRO A 446 18.68 10.99 5.00
C PRO A 446 17.31 10.74 5.66
N SER A 447 16.64 9.65 5.33
CA SER A 447 15.26 9.37 5.76
C SER A 447 15.17 8.11 6.65
N GLY A 448 16.22 7.28 6.68
CA GLY A 448 16.54 6.28 7.71
C GLY A 448 15.60 5.07 7.78
N VAL A 449 15.96 3.98 7.09
CA VAL A 449 15.37 2.64 7.35
C VAL A 449 16.01 1.98 8.56
N LEU A 450 17.28 2.27 8.85
CA LEU A 450 17.93 1.74 10.04
C LEU A 450 17.49 2.49 11.29
N PRO A 451 17.20 1.78 12.40
CA PRO A 451 17.01 2.43 13.69
C PRO A 451 18.33 3.12 14.08
N ASN A 452 18.21 4.27 14.76
CA ASN A 452 19.37 5.04 15.23
C ASN A 452 20.36 4.08 15.93
N PRO A 453 21.66 4.03 15.56
CA PRO A 453 22.62 3.15 16.21
C PRO A 453 22.69 3.33 17.72
N ALA A 454 22.47 4.55 18.23
CA ALA A 454 22.35 4.80 19.66
C ALA A 454 21.12 4.10 20.27
N TYR A 455 20.00 4.08 19.54
CA TYR A 455 18.80 3.36 19.91
C TYR A 455 19.05 1.83 19.94
N LEU A 456 19.76 1.27 18.97
CA LEU A 456 20.18 -0.14 19.01
C LEU A 456 21.12 -0.46 20.18
N LYS A 457 22.03 0.45 20.55
CA LYS A 457 22.93 0.29 21.71
C LYS A 457 22.17 0.22 23.03
N VAL A 458 21.10 1.01 23.20
CA VAL A 458 20.26 0.97 24.41
C VAL A 458 19.67 -0.42 24.64
N PHE A 459 19.31 -1.15 23.58
CA PHE A 459 18.82 -2.52 23.71
C PHE A 459 19.93 -3.55 23.98
N ALA A 460 21.15 -3.31 23.49
CA ALA A 460 22.31 -4.14 23.81
C ALA A 460 22.72 -4.01 25.29
N GLU A 461 22.36 -2.88 25.94
CA GLU A 461 22.65 -2.57 27.34
C GLU A 461 21.50 -2.90 28.31
N LEU A 462 20.44 -3.59 27.85
CA LEU A 462 19.29 -3.95 28.68
C LEU A 462 19.74 -4.58 30.02
N PRO A 463 19.37 -3.99 31.18
CA PRO A 463 19.78 -4.49 32.48
C PRO A 463 19.26 -5.91 32.67
N ARG A 464 20.14 -6.82 33.14
CA ARG A 464 19.77 -8.20 33.48
C ARG A 464 18.77 -8.29 34.66
N VAL A 465 18.39 -7.16 35.26
CA VAL A 465 17.49 -7.05 36.41
C VAL A 465 16.33 -6.10 36.09
N GLN A 466 15.13 -6.49 36.54
CA GLN A 466 13.81 -6.09 36.02
C GLN A 466 13.37 -4.64 36.25
N THR A 467 14.06 -3.84 37.06
CA THR A 467 13.46 -2.66 37.68
C THR A 467 13.62 -1.36 36.90
N ASP A 468 14.47 -1.32 35.87
CA ASP A 468 14.97 -0.04 35.34
C ASP A 468 14.58 0.28 33.88
N PHE A 469 13.79 -0.58 33.21
CA PHE A 469 13.38 -0.33 31.82
C PHE A 469 12.08 0.49 31.74
N ASP A 470 12.21 1.78 31.45
CA ASP A 470 11.11 2.71 31.14
C ASP A 470 11.21 3.18 29.67
N PRO A 471 10.45 2.55 28.74
CA PRO A 471 10.57 2.83 27.30
C PRO A 471 10.09 4.24 26.89
N ILE A 472 9.46 4.99 27.79
CA ILE A 472 8.90 6.32 27.51
C ILE A 472 9.97 7.43 27.72
N LYS A 473 11.05 7.15 28.45
CA LYS A 473 12.09 8.16 28.79
C LYS A 473 13.21 8.33 27.78
N LEU A 474 13.20 7.58 26.67
CA LEU A 474 14.25 7.59 25.64
C LEU A 474 14.06 8.63 24.52
N VAL A 475 13.28 9.68 24.77
CA VAL A 475 13.16 10.82 23.83
C VAL A 475 14.42 11.70 23.98
N PHE A 476 15.39 11.51 23.09
CA PHE A 476 16.48 12.47 22.84
C PHE A 476 16.19 13.28 21.58
#